data_AF-D5W4R4-F1
#
_entry.id   AF-D5W4R4-F1
#
_cell.length_a   1.000
_cell.length_b   1.000
_cell.length_c   1.000
_cell.angle_alpha   90.00
_cell.angle_beta   90.00
_cell.angle_gamma   90.00
#
_symmetry.space_group_name_H-M   'P 1'
#
loop_
_entity.id
_entity.type
_entity.pdbx_description
1 polymer ?
#
loop_
_entity_poly.entity_id
_entity_poly.type
_entity_poly.pdbx_seq_one_letter_code
_entity_poly.pdbx_strand_id
1 'polypeptide(L)'
;MKYVAHLFCFLLLVHVSPAHATDDFPPEFDPQPLKRALPDNDPYYGPPEVAIRKLLSYWKKNRGTNHFCVIGYAWPNDDLDIWVYWAEQKRLLQWRGFSDQERREAGLITAQANFKLGKNTVATLHDINGRNDVVTRAWWYAVVNDCLAHGEHFTIKPLKQ
;
A
#
# COMPACT_ATOMS: atom_id res chain seq x y z
N MET A 1 -59.68 10.77 49.27
CA MET A 1 -58.26 10.37 49.21
C MET A 1 -57.75 10.63 47.80
N LYS A 2 -56.77 11.53 47.63
CA LYS A 2 -56.16 11.88 46.34
C LYS A 2 -54.64 11.77 46.50
N TYR A 3 -53.99 10.90 45.73
CA TYR A 3 -52.57 11.04 45.42
C TYR A 3 -52.36 10.62 43.96
N VAL A 4 -51.85 11.57 43.19
CA VAL A 4 -51.53 11.50 41.76
C VAL A 4 -50.10 10.97 41.63
N ALA A 5 -49.90 9.95 40.82
CA ALA A 5 -48.58 9.40 40.52
C ALA A 5 -47.90 10.23 39.42
N HIS A 6 -46.77 10.85 39.74
CA HIS A 6 -45.88 11.46 38.74
C HIS A 6 -44.88 10.42 38.24
N LEU A 7 -44.96 10.10 36.95
CA LEU A 7 -44.02 9.26 36.22
C LEU A 7 -42.86 10.14 35.73
N PHE A 8 -41.67 10.00 36.32
CA PHE A 8 -40.43 10.59 35.81
C PHE A 8 -39.77 9.56 34.88
N CYS A 9 -39.83 9.79 33.57
CA CYS A 9 -39.14 8.97 32.59
C CYS A 9 -37.72 9.54 32.38
N PHE A 10 -36.72 8.83 32.87
CA PHE A 10 -35.31 9.13 32.64
C PHE A 10 -34.95 8.91 31.16
N LEU A 11 -34.59 9.98 30.46
CA LEU A 11 -33.95 9.92 29.15
C LEU A 11 -32.51 9.40 29.32
N LEU A 12 -32.29 8.13 28.98
CA LEU A 12 -30.96 7.53 28.82
C LEU A 12 -30.34 8.05 27.51
N LEU A 13 -29.37 8.97 27.64
CA LEU A 13 -28.48 9.37 26.55
C LEU A 13 -27.52 8.22 26.23
N VAL A 14 -27.88 7.40 25.23
CA VAL A 14 -26.99 6.41 24.64
C VAL A 14 -25.87 7.16 23.91
N HIS A 15 -24.68 7.21 24.53
CA HIS A 15 -23.46 7.65 23.85
C HIS A 15 -23.02 6.54 22.89
N VAL A 16 -23.37 6.68 21.61
CA VAL A 16 -22.79 5.86 20.55
C VAL A 16 -21.37 6.37 20.33
N SER A 17 -20.39 5.71 20.92
CA SER A 17 -18.99 5.90 20.52
C SER A 17 -18.85 5.42 19.07
N PRO A 18 -18.28 6.23 18.16
CA PRO A 18 -17.95 5.73 16.83
C PRO A 18 -16.91 4.62 17.01
N ALA A 19 -17.27 3.40 16.65
CA ALA A 19 -16.30 2.34 16.45
C ALA A 19 -15.38 2.78 15.31
N HIS A 20 -14.17 3.25 15.65
CA HIS A 20 -13.11 3.31 14.67
C HIS A 20 -12.88 1.86 14.24
N ALA A 21 -13.32 1.51 13.02
CA ALA A 21 -12.92 0.26 12.42
C ALA A 21 -11.39 0.28 12.42
N THR A 22 -10.77 -0.56 13.26
CA THR A 22 -9.36 -0.87 13.10
C THR A 22 -9.24 -1.44 11.70
N ASP A 23 -8.54 -0.73 10.82
CA ASP A 23 -8.22 -1.24 9.49
C ASP A 23 -7.62 -2.64 9.67
N ASP A 24 -8.26 -3.65 9.08
CA ASP A 24 -7.82 -5.04 9.16
C ASP A 24 -6.59 -5.19 8.27
N PHE A 25 -5.42 -5.00 8.86
CA PHE A 25 -4.14 -5.10 8.18
C PHE A 25 -3.58 -6.51 8.29
N PRO A 26 -2.77 -6.95 7.30
CA PRO A 26 -2.12 -8.25 7.37
C PRO A 26 -1.32 -8.44 8.67
N PRO A 27 -1.41 -9.61 9.32
CA PRO A 27 -0.67 -9.89 10.56
C PRO A 27 0.84 -9.91 10.37
N GLU A 28 1.33 -10.04 9.13
CA GLU A 28 2.75 -9.94 8.78
C GLU A 28 3.32 -8.53 8.90
N PHE A 29 2.49 -7.49 9.06
CA PHE A 29 2.94 -6.13 9.30
C PHE A 29 3.23 -5.94 10.80
N ASP A 30 4.50 -5.81 11.15
CA ASP A 30 4.96 -5.51 12.50
C ASP A 30 6.08 -4.45 12.46
N PRO A 31 5.84 -3.22 12.93
CA PRO A 31 4.57 -2.73 13.51
C PRO A 31 3.43 -2.69 12.47
N GLN A 32 2.19 -2.51 12.94
CA GLN A 32 1.03 -2.29 12.08
C GLN A 32 0.98 -0.83 11.60
N PRO A 33 0.61 -0.58 10.32
CA PRO A 33 0.43 0.79 9.84
C PRO A 33 -0.81 1.45 10.46
N LEU A 34 -0.85 2.77 10.45
CA LEU A 34 -1.98 3.54 10.99
C LEU A 34 -3.16 3.60 10.03
N LYS A 35 -2.88 3.66 8.72
CA LYS A 35 -3.88 3.74 7.65
C LYS A 35 -3.27 3.36 6.31
N ARG A 36 -4.13 2.93 5.40
CA ARG A 36 -3.80 2.87 3.97
C ARG A 36 -3.77 4.29 3.38
N ALA A 37 -2.92 4.50 2.39
CA ALA A 37 -2.76 5.77 1.70
C ALA A 37 -2.55 5.54 0.20
N LEU A 38 -2.91 6.52 -0.63
CA LEU A 38 -2.65 6.51 -2.07
C LEU A 38 -1.63 7.60 -2.41
N PRO A 39 -0.74 7.38 -3.39
CA PRO A 39 0.33 8.32 -3.73
C PRO A 39 -0.19 9.68 -4.22
N ASP A 40 -1.36 9.74 -4.86
CA ASP A 40 -1.93 10.98 -5.41
C ASP A 40 -2.23 12.05 -4.36
N ASN A 41 -2.32 11.66 -3.09
CA ASN A 41 -2.56 12.58 -1.97
C ASN A 41 -1.27 13.15 -1.35
N ASP A 42 -0.09 12.78 -1.87
CA ASP A 42 1.21 13.13 -1.30
C ASP A 42 2.11 13.85 -2.32
N PRO A 43 2.70 15.02 -1.96
CA PRO A 43 3.45 15.86 -2.90
C PRO A 43 4.78 15.26 -3.36
N TYR A 44 5.23 14.15 -2.78
CA TYR A 44 6.47 13.47 -3.16
C TYR A 44 6.26 12.42 -4.25
N TYR A 45 5.02 12.16 -4.66
CA TYR A 45 4.70 11.18 -5.69
C TYR A 45 4.08 11.84 -6.92
N GLY A 46 4.34 11.24 -8.08
CA GLY A 46 3.70 11.64 -9.33
C GLY A 46 2.46 10.77 -9.58
N PRO A 47 1.69 11.04 -10.64
CA PRO A 47 0.58 10.17 -11.03
C PRO A 47 1.06 8.73 -11.30
N PRO A 48 0.47 7.69 -10.68
CA PRO A 48 0.88 6.30 -10.82
C PRO A 48 1.02 5.84 -12.26
N GLU A 49 0.03 6.14 -13.12
CA GLU A 49 0.05 5.71 -14.51
C GLU A 49 1.27 6.28 -15.28
N VAL A 50 1.65 7.53 -15.01
CA VAL A 50 2.83 8.16 -15.63
C VAL A 50 4.11 7.45 -15.20
N ALA A 51 4.28 7.23 -13.91
CA ALA A 51 5.45 6.54 -13.36
C ALA A 51 5.55 5.08 -13.86
N ILE A 52 4.42 4.37 -13.93
CA ILE A 52 4.34 3.00 -14.44
C ILE A 52 4.73 2.95 -15.92
N ARG A 53 4.19 3.85 -16.76
CA ARG A 53 4.55 3.90 -18.20
C ARG A 53 6.04 4.19 -18.40
N LYS A 54 6.63 5.07 -17.58
CA LYS A 54 8.09 5.32 -17.59
C LYS A 54 8.88 4.09 -17.18
N LEU A 55 8.48 3.38 -16.12
CA LEU A 55 9.08 2.11 -15.70
C LEU A 55 9.08 1.07 -16.84
N LEU A 56 7.93 0.86 -17.49
CA LEU A 56 7.78 -0.09 -18.58
C LEU A 56 8.69 0.23 -19.77
N SER A 57 8.79 1.50 -20.14
CA SER A 57 9.70 1.96 -21.19
C SER A 57 11.17 1.74 -20.80
N TYR A 58 11.56 2.13 -19.58
CA TYR A 58 12.93 1.95 -19.08
C TYR A 58 13.35 0.47 -19.05
N TRP A 59 12.47 -0.42 -18.60
CA TRP A 59 12.73 -1.87 -18.50
C TRP A 59 12.49 -2.61 -19.82
N LYS A 60 12.09 -1.91 -20.89
CA LYS A 60 11.74 -2.48 -22.20
C LYS A 60 10.65 -3.57 -22.09
N LYS A 61 9.68 -3.37 -21.19
CA LYS A 61 8.51 -4.25 -20.97
C LYS A 61 7.20 -3.64 -21.49
N ASN A 62 7.31 -2.65 -22.36
CA ASN A 62 6.20 -1.88 -22.93
C ASN A 62 5.50 -2.53 -24.14
N ARG A 63 5.90 -3.73 -24.57
CA ARG A 63 5.31 -4.44 -25.72
C ARG A 63 4.10 -5.31 -25.40
N GLY A 64 3.90 -5.65 -24.13
CA GLY A 64 2.77 -6.45 -23.65
C GLY A 64 1.82 -5.64 -22.79
N THR A 65 0.62 -6.18 -22.56
CA THR A 65 -0.25 -5.69 -21.49
C THR A 65 0.40 -6.02 -20.15
N ASN A 66 0.40 -5.06 -19.22
CA ASN A 66 0.90 -5.24 -17.87
C ASN A 66 -0.16 -4.81 -16.85
N HIS A 67 -0.21 -5.52 -15.72
CA HIS A 67 -1.12 -5.25 -14.63
C HIS A 67 -0.33 -4.85 -13.39
N PHE A 68 -0.79 -3.75 -12.79
CA PHE A 68 -0.21 -3.20 -11.60
C PHE A 68 -1.27 -2.97 -10.54
N CYS A 69 -0.84 -3.01 -9.29
CA CYS A 69 -1.59 -2.53 -8.16
C CYS A 69 -0.70 -1.61 -7.32
N VAL A 70 -1.26 -0.49 -6.84
CA VAL A 70 -0.56 0.50 -6.02
C VAL A 70 -1.26 0.65 -4.68
N ILE A 71 -0.51 0.58 -3.60
CA ILE A 71 -1.01 0.75 -2.23
C ILE A 71 0.04 1.47 -1.39
N GLY A 72 -0.41 2.25 -0.42
CA GLY A 72 0.45 2.95 0.53
C GLY A 72 0.11 2.66 1.97
N TYR A 73 1.11 2.80 2.85
CA TYR A 73 0.98 2.62 4.29
C TYR A 73 1.58 3.83 5.00
N ALA A 74 0.76 4.50 5.80
CA ALA A 74 1.23 5.56 6.69
C ALA A 74 1.57 4.96 8.06
N TRP A 75 2.77 5.26 8.56
CA TRP A 75 3.32 4.67 9.77
C TRP A 75 3.28 5.64 10.96
N PRO A 76 3.40 5.15 12.21
CA PRO A 76 3.40 6.00 13.40
C PRO A 76 4.52 7.05 13.47
N ASN A 77 5.59 6.90 12.70
CA ASN A 77 6.72 7.81 12.63
C ASN A 77 6.61 8.83 11.49
N ASP A 78 5.40 9.04 10.95
CA ASP A 78 5.10 9.89 9.80
C ASP A 78 5.73 9.42 8.47
N ASP A 79 6.33 8.23 8.42
CA ASP A 79 6.79 7.65 7.17
C ASP A 79 5.60 7.19 6.31
N LEU A 80 5.76 7.33 5.00
CA LEU A 80 4.81 6.85 4.00
C LEU A 80 5.52 5.91 3.03
N ASP A 81 5.17 4.64 3.08
CA ASP A 81 5.63 3.65 2.12
C ASP A 81 4.59 3.44 1.03
N ILE A 82 4.98 3.65 -0.23
CA ILE A 82 4.15 3.30 -1.38
C ILE A 82 4.72 2.05 -2.05
N TRP A 83 3.93 1.00 -2.15
CA TRP A 83 4.25 -0.25 -2.81
C TRP A 83 3.50 -0.38 -4.14
N VAL A 84 4.22 -0.84 -5.15
CA VAL A 84 3.67 -1.15 -6.47
C VAL A 84 3.92 -2.63 -6.77
N TYR A 85 2.84 -3.40 -6.86
CA TYR A 85 2.87 -4.75 -7.35
C TYR A 85 2.80 -4.76 -8.88
N TRP A 86 3.70 -5.51 -9.53
CA TRP A 86 3.70 -5.79 -10.95
C TRP A 86 3.51 -7.29 -11.20
N ALA A 87 2.34 -7.65 -11.72
CA ALA A 87 1.91 -9.04 -11.86
C ALA A 87 2.81 -9.86 -12.79
N GLU A 88 3.08 -9.36 -14.00
CA GLU A 88 3.82 -10.11 -15.04
C GLU A 88 5.27 -10.38 -14.63
N GLN A 89 5.83 -9.56 -13.73
CA GLN A 89 7.19 -9.76 -13.22
C GLN A 89 7.24 -10.38 -11.84
N LYS A 90 6.08 -10.63 -11.20
CA LYS A 90 5.93 -11.09 -9.81
C LYS A 90 6.82 -10.27 -8.88
N ARG A 91 6.68 -8.95 -8.93
CA ARG A 91 7.62 -8.00 -8.32
C ARG A 91 6.87 -6.96 -7.50
N LEU A 92 7.38 -6.68 -6.30
CA LEU A 92 7.01 -5.54 -5.48
C LEU A 92 8.10 -4.47 -5.58
N LEU A 93 7.70 -3.23 -5.80
CA LEU A 93 8.57 -2.07 -5.88
C LEU A 93 8.16 -1.08 -4.80
N GLN A 94 9.07 -0.69 -3.91
CA GLN A 94 8.83 0.43 -3.02
C GLN A 94 9.10 1.70 -3.80
N TRP A 95 8.05 2.41 -4.18
CA TRP A 95 8.15 3.64 -4.94
C TRP A 95 8.86 4.68 -4.08
N ARG A 96 10.00 5.18 -4.58
CA ARG A 96 10.70 6.29 -3.95
C ARG A 96 10.04 7.63 -4.30
N GLY A 97 9.59 8.36 -3.27
CA GLY A 97 9.13 9.74 -3.42
C GLY A 97 10.28 10.74 -3.61
N PHE A 98 10.01 11.88 -4.24
CA PHE A 98 10.97 12.96 -4.47
C PHE A 98 10.30 14.35 -4.37
N SER A 99 11.02 15.35 -3.85
CA SER A 99 10.52 16.73 -3.79
C SER A 99 10.55 17.44 -5.15
N ASP A 100 11.45 17.02 -6.05
CA ASP A 100 11.57 17.55 -7.41
C ASP A 100 10.60 16.84 -8.38
N GLN A 101 9.90 17.62 -9.20
CA GLN A 101 8.85 17.13 -10.10
C GLN A 101 9.35 16.12 -11.15
N GLU A 102 10.49 16.38 -11.79
CA GLU A 102 11.04 15.49 -12.81
C GLU A 102 11.38 14.13 -12.19
N ARG A 103 11.93 14.15 -10.98
CA ARG A 103 12.32 12.94 -10.24
C ARG A 103 11.12 12.15 -9.74
N ARG A 104 10.00 12.80 -9.35
CA ARG A 104 8.78 12.10 -8.90
C ARG A 104 8.30 11.07 -9.92
N GLU A 105 8.26 11.45 -11.19
CA GLU A 105 7.82 10.59 -12.28
C GLU A 105 8.81 9.44 -12.56
N ALA A 106 10.08 9.59 -12.19
CA ALA A 106 11.10 8.56 -12.28
C ALA A 106 11.28 7.74 -10.99
N GLY A 107 10.51 8.05 -9.93
CA GLY A 107 10.61 7.42 -8.61
C GLY A 107 10.51 5.90 -8.64
N LEU A 108 9.64 5.38 -9.49
CA LEU A 108 9.43 3.94 -9.61
C LEU A 108 10.58 3.21 -10.34
N ILE A 109 11.28 3.90 -11.24
CA ILE A 109 12.49 3.36 -11.89
C ILE A 109 13.62 3.18 -10.87
N THR A 110 13.73 4.11 -9.93
CA THR A 110 14.74 4.13 -8.86
C THR A 110 14.18 3.70 -7.51
N ALA A 111 13.23 2.76 -7.54
CA ALA A 111 12.55 2.22 -6.38
C ALA A 111 13.52 1.92 -5.23
N GLN A 112 13.12 2.29 -4.01
CA GLN A 112 13.92 2.13 -2.81
C GLN A 112 14.17 0.66 -2.48
N ALA A 113 13.18 -0.18 -2.73
CA ALA A 113 13.26 -1.62 -2.62
C ALA A 113 12.64 -2.30 -3.85
N ASN A 114 13.12 -3.50 -4.16
CA ASN A 114 12.73 -4.22 -5.36
C ASN A 114 12.73 -5.73 -5.12
N PHE A 115 11.57 -6.27 -4.76
CA PHE A 115 11.44 -7.66 -4.34
C PHE A 115 10.71 -8.51 -5.39
N LYS A 116 11.47 -9.33 -6.11
CA LYS A 116 10.91 -10.35 -7.00
C LYS A 116 10.65 -11.65 -6.24
N LEU A 117 9.42 -12.15 -6.30
CA LEU A 117 9.04 -13.42 -5.70
C LEU A 117 9.97 -14.56 -6.16
N GLY A 118 10.45 -15.36 -5.20
CA GLY A 118 11.38 -16.47 -5.42
C GLY A 118 12.85 -16.06 -5.56
N LYS A 119 13.17 -14.78 -5.83
CA LYS A 119 14.54 -14.27 -5.87
C LYS A 119 14.89 -13.47 -4.62
N ASN A 120 14.00 -12.56 -4.24
CA ASN A 120 14.15 -11.66 -3.09
C ASN A 120 13.23 -12.06 -1.94
N THR A 121 12.87 -13.34 -1.87
CA THR A 121 11.96 -13.84 -0.85
C THR A 121 12.52 -15.09 -0.20
N VAL A 122 12.51 -15.14 1.12
CA VAL A 122 12.96 -16.27 1.92
C VAL A 122 11.81 -16.94 2.66
N ALA A 123 12.06 -18.12 3.24
CA ALA A 123 11.00 -18.87 3.93
C ALA A 123 10.64 -18.24 5.28
N THR A 124 11.65 -17.86 6.05
CA THR A 124 11.48 -17.42 7.45
C THR A 124 12.22 -16.11 7.72
N LEU A 125 11.89 -15.46 8.84
CA LEU A 125 12.63 -14.28 9.31
C LEU A 125 14.10 -14.58 9.60
N HIS A 126 14.41 -15.80 10.07
CA HIS A 126 15.79 -16.22 10.31
C HIS A 126 16.64 -16.20 9.04
N ASP A 127 16.06 -16.61 7.91
CA ASP A 127 16.73 -16.64 6.61
C ASP A 127 17.03 -15.23 6.04
N ILE A 128 16.41 -14.17 6.57
CA ILE A 128 16.76 -12.79 6.21
C ILE A 128 18.19 -12.52 6.65
N ASN A 129 18.54 -12.92 7.89
CA ASN A 129 19.89 -12.82 8.46
C ASN A 129 20.50 -11.41 8.29
N GLY A 130 19.74 -10.36 8.62
CA GLY A 130 20.18 -8.96 8.56
C GLY A 130 20.25 -8.35 7.16
N ARG A 131 19.89 -9.09 6.11
CA ARG A 131 19.83 -8.56 4.74
C ARG A 131 18.64 -7.63 4.55
N ASN A 132 18.83 -6.56 3.80
CA ASN A 132 17.80 -5.59 3.44
C ASN A 132 17.26 -5.77 2.01
N ASP A 133 17.80 -6.72 1.24
CA ASP A 133 17.44 -6.99 -0.15
C ASP A 133 16.48 -8.20 -0.31
N VAL A 134 16.03 -8.78 0.81
CA VAL A 134 15.08 -9.89 0.85
C VAL A 134 14.02 -9.67 1.93
N VAL A 135 12.84 -10.23 1.70
CA VAL A 135 11.72 -10.28 2.66
C VAL A 135 11.24 -11.72 2.83
N THR A 136 10.37 -12.01 3.80
CA THR A 136 9.73 -13.34 3.84
C THR A 136 8.71 -13.48 2.70
N ARG A 137 8.48 -14.70 2.24
CA ARG A 137 7.39 -15.00 1.29
C ARG A 137 6.03 -14.60 1.85
N ALA A 138 5.80 -14.82 3.14
CA ALA A 138 4.56 -14.45 3.82
C ALA A 138 4.31 -12.94 3.72
N TRP A 139 5.30 -12.12 4.10
CA TRP A 139 5.19 -10.66 4.00
C TRP A 139 5.00 -10.18 2.56
N TRP A 140 5.70 -10.79 1.59
CA TRP A 140 5.52 -10.44 0.18
C TRP A 140 4.07 -10.69 -0.28
N TYR A 141 3.48 -11.83 0.11
CA TYR A 141 2.08 -12.12 -0.21
C TYR A 141 1.11 -11.24 0.55
N ALA A 142 1.42 -10.88 1.80
CA ALA A 142 0.61 -9.94 2.59
C ALA A 142 0.44 -8.60 1.86
N VAL A 143 1.53 -7.97 1.41
CA VAL A 143 1.47 -6.71 0.65
C VAL A 143 0.70 -6.89 -0.66
N VAL A 144 0.95 -7.97 -1.41
CA VAL A 144 0.26 -8.19 -2.69
C VAL A 144 -1.24 -8.40 -2.50
N ASN A 145 -1.64 -9.26 -1.56
CA ASN A 145 -3.04 -9.55 -1.32
C ASN A 145 -3.78 -8.32 -0.80
N ASP A 146 -3.15 -7.55 0.10
CA ASP A 146 -3.69 -6.30 0.60
C ASP A 146 -3.86 -5.26 -0.51
N CYS A 147 -2.87 -5.14 -1.41
CA CYS A 147 -2.99 -4.31 -2.59
C CYS A 147 -4.15 -4.77 -3.48
N LEU A 148 -4.23 -6.06 -3.80
CA LEU A 148 -5.30 -6.58 -4.67
C LEU A 148 -6.70 -6.37 -4.08
N ALA A 149 -6.83 -6.28 -2.76
CA ALA A 149 -8.10 -6.03 -2.09
C ALA A 149 -8.43 -4.53 -1.93
N HIS A 150 -7.43 -3.68 -1.69
CA HIS A 150 -7.64 -2.30 -1.22
C HIS A 150 -6.89 -1.22 -2.01
N GLY A 151 -5.98 -1.62 -2.89
CA GLY A 151 -5.14 -0.73 -3.69
C GLY A 151 -5.80 -0.27 -4.99
N GLU A 152 -5.12 0.66 -5.64
CA GLU A 152 -5.50 1.18 -6.94
C GLU A 152 -4.92 0.30 -8.06
N HIS A 153 -5.76 -0.07 -9.01
CA HIS A 153 -5.44 -1.06 -10.03
C HIS A 153 -5.26 -0.43 -11.40
N PHE A 154 -4.17 -0.80 -12.10
CA PHE A 154 -3.84 -0.27 -13.41
C PHE A 154 -3.64 -1.39 -14.42
N THR A 155 -4.28 -1.24 -15.58
CA THR A 155 -4.02 -2.08 -16.75
C THR A 155 -3.38 -1.24 -17.84
N ILE A 156 -2.10 -1.45 -18.09
CA ILE A 156 -1.35 -0.70 -19.10
C ILE A 156 -1.25 -1.55 -20.37
N LYS A 157 -2.01 -1.16 -21.39
CA LYS A 157 -1.88 -1.71 -22.74
C LYS A 157 -0.48 -1.43 -23.32
N PRO A 158 -0.02 -2.20 -24.33
CA PRO A 158 1.23 -1.92 -25.01
C PRO A 158 1.37 -0.44 -25.39
N LEU A 159 2.55 0.13 -25.13
CA LEU A 159 2.83 1.51 -25.49
C LEU A 159 3.10 1.57 -26.99
N LYS A 160 2.43 2.49 -27.70
CA LYS A 160 2.76 2.77 -29.10
C LYS A 160 4.20 3.27 -29.15
N GLN A 161 5.01 2.66 -30.01
CA GLN A 161 6.40 3.04 -30.23
C GLN A 161 6.50 4.26 -31.15
#